data_AF-A0A328YID0-F1
#
_entry.id   AF-A0A328YID0-F1
#
_cell.length_a   1.000
_cell.length_b   1.000
_cell.length_c   1.000
_cell.angle_alpha   90.00
_cell.angle_beta   90.00
_cell.angle_gamma   90.00
#
_symmetry.space_group_name_H-M   'P 1'
#
loop_
_entity.id
_entity.type
_entity.pdbx_description
1 polymer ?
#
loop_
_entity_poly.entity_id
_entity_poly.type
_entity_poly.pdbx_seq_one_letter_code
_entity_poly.pdbx_strand_id
1 'polypeptide(L)'
;MEIRQKYIDFILENIIQSQIKIQLPIPGKDGRNYCVQEGTILYMDINIQVVARYTRAVKLKLNFDTYEKEQIFFIPIAESPELIERKLHYTLKKIVMETFENDGRRQEIKQWYDDAKKNKYS
;
A
#
# COMPACT_ATOMS: atom_id res chain seq x y z
N MET A 1 -20.94 0.23 -24.40
CA MET A 1 -19.90 0.26 -23.35
C MET A 1 -18.57 -0.09 -24.00
N GLU A 2 -17.66 0.88 -24.11
CA GLU A 2 -16.36 0.68 -24.78
C GLU A 2 -15.47 -0.29 -23.99
N ILE A 3 -14.62 -1.07 -24.69
CA ILE A 3 -13.70 -2.06 -24.10
C ILE A 3 -12.86 -1.45 -22.95
N ARG A 4 -12.51 -0.17 -23.05
CA ARG A 4 -11.72 0.56 -22.06
C ARG A 4 -12.43 0.72 -20.71
N GLN A 5 -13.73 1.03 -20.75
CA GLN A 5 -14.54 1.18 -19.53
C GLN A 5 -14.65 -0.17 -18.83
N LYS A 6 -14.92 -1.24 -19.59
CA LYS A 6 -14.96 -2.62 -19.05
C LYS A 6 -13.65 -3.03 -18.37
N TYR A 7 -12.51 -2.65 -18.93
CA TYR A 7 -11.21 -2.97 -18.32
C TYR A 7 -10.99 -2.25 -17.00
N ILE A 8 -11.34 -0.96 -16.93
CA ILE A 8 -11.18 -0.18 -15.69
C ILE A 8 -12.15 -0.68 -14.61
N ASP A 9 -13.39 -0.98 -14.98
CA ASP A 9 -14.36 -1.55 -14.05
C ASP A 9 -13.86 -2.91 -13.52
N PHE A 10 -13.31 -3.77 -14.40
CA PHE A 10 -12.69 -5.02 -13.99
C PHE A 10 -11.55 -4.82 -12.96
N ILE A 11 -10.64 -3.87 -13.22
CA ILE A 11 -9.53 -3.57 -12.29
C ILE A 11 -10.07 -3.06 -10.95
N LEU A 12 -11.10 -2.22 -10.95
CA LEU A 12 -11.69 -1.69 -9.72
C LEU A 12 -12.43 -2.75 -8.91
N GLU A 13 -13.10 -3.69 -9.57
CA GLU A 13 -13.89 -4.73 -8.91
C GLU A 13 -13.02 -5.88 -8.39
N ASN A 14 -11.90 -6.18 -9.05
CA ASN A 14 -11.11 -7.39 -8.78
C ASN A 14 -9.74 -7.12 -8.18
N ILE A 15 -9.11 -5.98 -8.51
CA ILE A 15 -7.72 -5.67 -8.11
C ILE A 15 -7.68 -4.61 -7.01
N ILE A 16 -8.41 -3.51 -7.17
CA ILE A 16 -8.43 -2.42 -6.19
C ILE A 16 -9.46 -2.76 -5.11
N GLN A 17 -9.04 -3.58 -4.15
CA GLN A 17 -9.88 -3.95 -3.00
C GLN A 17 -10.01 -2.78 -2.02
N SER A 18 -11.10 -2.78 -1.25
CA SER A 18 -11.37 -1.76 -0.22
C SER A 18 -10.34 -1.77 0.91
N GLN A 19 -9.67 -2.90 1.13
CA GLN A 19 -8.64 -3.05 2.15
C GLN A 19 -7.47 -3.84 1.56
N ILE A 20 -6.27 -3.27 1.64
CA ILE A 20 -5.03 -3.93 1.20
C ILE A 20 -4.03 -3.93 2.35
N LYS A 21 -3.40 -5.08 2.58
CA LYS A 21 -2.30 -5.23 3.53
C LYS A 21 -0.98 -5.00 2.84
N ILE A 22 -0.18 -4.09 3.37
CA ILE A 22 1.22 -3.91 2.97
C ILE A 22 2.15 -4.36 4.08
N GLN A 23 3.28 -4.96 3.72
CA GLN A 23 4.33 -5.21 4.70
C GLN A 23 5.07 -3.91 5.00
N LEU A 24 5.17 -3.57 6.29
CA LEU A 24 6.03 -2.48 6.76
C LEU A 24 7.47 -2.97 6.81
N PRO A 25 8.42 -2.39 6.06
CA PRO A 25 9.84 -2.68 6.22
C PRO A 25 10.37 -2.30 7.61
N ILE A 26 11.41 -2.99 8.06
CA ILE A 26 12.18 -2.59 9.24
C ILE A 26 13.16 -1.49 8.83
N PRO A 27 13.12 -0.30 9.47
CA PRO A 27 14.11 0.72 9.23
C PRO A 27 15.46 0.30 9.81
N GLY A 28 16.50 0.31 8.98
CA GLY A 28 17.88 0.02 9.33
C GLY A 28 18.53 1.10 10.18
N LYS A 29 19.77 0.84 10.63
CA LYS A 29 20.64 1.87 11.21
C LYS A 29 21.25 2.77 10.12
N ASP A 30 21.47 2.20 8.93
CA ASP A 30 22.09 2.87 7.79
C ASP A 30 21.10 3.71 6.95
N GLY A 31 19.89 3.93 7.46
CA GLY A 31 18.80 4.60 6.74
C GLY A 31 18.12 3.77 5.64
N ARG A 32 18.58 2.54 5.38
CA ARG A 32 17.93 1.60 4.45
C ARG A 32 16.77 0.85 5.12
N ASN A 33 15.78 0.48 4.34
CA ASN A 33 14.61 -0.30 4.81
C ASN A 33 14.75 -1.77 4.40
N TYR A 34 14.54 -2.71 5.33
CA TYR A 34 14.67 -4.14 5.10
C TYR A 34 13.30 -4.83 5.13
N CYS A 35 13.00 -5.62 4.12
CA CYS A 35 11.80 -6.46 4.12
C CYS A 35 12.15 -7.81 4.75
N VAL A 36 11.32 -8.24 5.70
CA VAL A 36 11.50 -9.53 6.37
C VAL A 36 10.86 -10.62 5.51
N GLN A 37 11.65 -11.60 5.09
CA GLN A 37 11.14 -12.77 4.37
C GLN A 37 10.65 -13.86 5.33
N GLU A 38 11.33 -14.04 6.47
CA GLU A 38 11.01 -15.05 7.48
C GLU A 38 11.03 -14.45 8.89
N GLY A 39 10.13 -14.92 9.76
CA GLY A 39 10.06 -14.50 11.16
C GLY A 39 8.83 -13.65 11.49
N THR A 40 9.03 -12.52 12.17
CA THR A 40 7.94 -11.59 12.54
C THR A 40 7.74 -10.61 11.41
N ILE A 41 6.57 -10.64 10.78
CA ILE A 41 6.21 -9.77 9.66
C ILE A 41 5.12 -8.80 10.16
N LEU A 42 5.39 -7.50 10.06
CA LEU A 42 4.36 -6.48 10.31
C LEU A 42 3.63 -6.13 9.03
N TYR A 43 2.31 -6.23 9.09
CA TYR A 43 1.41 -5.74 8.06
C TYR A 43 0.72 -4.48 8.55
N MET A 44 0.47 -3.57 7.61
CA MET A 44 -0.39 -2.40 7.79
C MET A 44 -1.57 -2.52 6.85
N ASP A 45 -2.76 -2.36 7.42
CA ASP A 45 -3.99 -2.25 6.67
C ASP A 45 -4.12 -0.85 6.08
N ILE A 46 -4.42 -0.80 4.79
CA ILE A 46 -4.73 0.43 4.07
C ILE A 46 -6.15 0.31 3.56
N ASN A 47 -7.01 1.23 4.01
CA ASN A 47 -8.37 1.36 3.50
C ASN A 47 -8.36 2.25 2.27
N ILE A 48 -8.88 1.73 1.16
CA ILE A 48 -8.90 2.38 -0.14
C ILE A 48 -10.34 2.73 -0.49
N GLN A 49 -10.57 3.99 -0.83
CA GLN A 49 -11.85 4.51 -1.31
C GLN A 49 -11.66 5.14 -2.69
N VAL A 50 -12.48 4.74 -3.65
CA VAL A 50 -12.44 5.34 -5.00
C VAL A 50 -13.24 6.65 -4.95
N VAL A 51 -12.56 7.79 -5.08
CA VAL A 51 -13.15 9.13 -5.03
C VAL A 51 -13.64 9.58 -6.40
N ALA A 52 -12.86 9.29 -7.45
CA ALA A 52 -13.20 9.67 -8.82
C ALA A 52 -12.65 8.66 -9.83
N ARG A 53 -13.38 8.51 -10.93
CA ARG A 53 -12.98 7.64 -12.05
C ARG A 53 -12.69 8.51 -13.28
N TYR A 54 -11.58 8.22 -13.94
CA TYR A 54 -11.18 8.82 -15.20
C TYR A 54 -10.99 7.74 -16.27
N THR A 55 -10.86 8.15 -17.52
CA THR A 55 -10.75 7.24 -18.68
C THR A 55 -9.56 6.28 -18.61
N ARG A 56 -8.52 6.59 -17.83
CA ARG A 56 -7.29 5.77 -17.68
C ARG A 56 -6.69 5.84 -16.28
N ALA A 57 -7.44 6.34 -15.31
CA ALA A 57 -6.93 6.57 -13.97
C ALA A 57 -8.07 6.59 -12.97
N VAL A 58 -7.73 6.41 -11.70
CA VAL A 58 -8.67 6.54 -10.60
C VAL A 58 -8.04 7.39 -9.51
N LYS A 59 -8.85 8.24 -8.89
CA LYS A 59 -8.46 8.97 -7.69
C LYS A 59 -8.84 8.11 -6.49
N LEU A 60 -7.85 7.72 -5.71
CA LEU A 60 -7.99 6.92 -4.51
C LEU A 60 -7.79 7.81 -3.29
N LYS A 61 -8.63 7.64 -2.28
CA LYS A 61 -8.41 8.12 -0.93
C LYS A 61 -7.94 6.94 -0.10
N LEU A 62 -6.76 7.07 0.46
CA LEU A 62 -6.04 6.07 1.23
C LEU A 62 -6.09 6.48 2.69
N ASN A 63 -6.55 5.59 3.56
CA ASN A 63 -6.56 5.79 5.00
C ASN A 63 -5.74 4.68 5.65
N PHE A 64 -4.73 5.06 6.42
CA PHE A 64 -3.86 4.13 7.13
C PHE A 64 -3.34 4.80 8.41
N ASP A 65 -3.30 4.03 9.50
CA ASP A 65 -3.01 4.57 10.83
C ASP A 65 -3.87 5.81 11.15
N THR A 66 -3.28 7.00 11.26
CA THR A 66 -3.94 8.28 11.51
C THR A 66 -3.96 9.20 10.28
N TYR A 67 -3.45 8.72 9.14
CA TYR A 67 -3.29 9.52 7.94
C TYR A 67 -4.39 9.28 6.91
N GLU A 68 -4.71 10.36 6.22
CA GLU A 68 -5.53 10.38 5.02
C GLU A 68 -4.71 10.99 3.88
N LYS A 69 -4.64 10.27 2.74
CA LYS A 69 -3.91 10.72 1.55
C LYS A 69 -4.75 10.47 0.30
N GLU A 70 -4.79 11.44 -0.59
CA GLU A 70 -5.34 11.24 -1.93
C GLU A 70 -4.22 10.94 -2.93
N GLN A 71 -4.42 9.93 -3.77
CA GLN A 71 -3.48 9.52 -4.80
C GLN A 71 -4.21 9.22 -6.10
N ILE A 72 -3.69 9.73 -7.21
CA ILE A 72 -4.14 9.32 -8.54
C ILE A 72 -3.34 8.07 -8.94
N PHE A 73 -4.06 7.00 -9.30
CA PHE A 73 -3.48 5.75 -9.77
C PHE A 73 -3.82 5.54 -11.25
N PHE A 74 -2.80 5.37 -12.08
CA PHE A 74 -2.96 5.20 -13.53
C PHE A 74 -3.14 3.72 -13.88
N ILE A 75 -4.11 3.43 -14.76
CA ILE A 75 -4.48 2.09 -15.19
C ILE A 75 -4.26 1.99 -16.72
N PRO A 76 -3.04 1.67 -17.16
CA PRO A 76 -2.73 1.49 -18.57
C PRO A 76 -3.39 0.22 -19.11
N ILE A 77 -4.18 0.34 -20.17
CA ILE A 77 -4.88 -0.79 -20.81
C ILE A 77 -3.91 -1.82 -21.42
N ALA A 78 -2.68 -1.40 -21.73
CA ALA A 78 -1.66 -2.28 -22.30
C ALA A 78 -0.99 -3.20 -21.25
N GLU A 79 -1.21 -2.96 -19.96
CA GLU A 79 -0.60 -3.78 -18.90
C GLU A 79 -1.59 -4.82 -18.40
N SER A 80 -1.07 -6.01 -18.04
CA SER A 80 -1.91 -7.07 -17.46
C SER A 80 -2.41 -6.68 -16.06
N PRO A 81 -3.53 -7.28 -15.61
CA PRO A 81 -4.04 -7.08 -14.27
C PRO A 81 -3.00 -7.34 -13.16
N GLU A 82 -2.14 -8.36 -13.30
CA GLU A 82 -1.12 -8.65 -12.27
C GLU A 82 -0.04 -7.54 -12.19
N LEU A 83 0.33 -6.97 -13.34
CA LEU A 83 1.26 -5.83 -13.35
C LEU A 83 0.67 -4.61 -12.66
N ILE A 84 -0.62 -4.37 -12.86
CA ILE A 84 -1.36 -3.28 -12.23
C ILE A 84 -1.47 -3.50 -10.71
N GLU A 85 -1.80 -4.71 -10.27
CA GLU A 85 -1.83 -5.10 -8.86
C GLU A 85 -0.47 -4.87 -8.19
N ARG A 86 0.61 -5.35 -8.80
CA ARG A 86 1.96 -5.16 -8.26
C ARG A 86 2.34 -3.67 -8.16
N LYS A 87 1.97 -2.87 -9.16
CA LYS A 87 2.18 -1.42 -9.13
C LYS A 87 1.38 -0.74 -8.03
N LEU A 88 0.14 -1.16 -7.81
CA LEU A 88 -0.69 -0.67 -6.71
C LEU A 88 0.00 -0.95 -5.38
N HIS A 89 0.37 -2.20 -5.10
CA HIS A 89 1.06 -2.59 -3.87
C HIS A 89 2.37 -1.80 -3.66
N TYR A 90 3.19 -1.64 -4.69
CA TYR A 90 4.42 -0.85 -4.62
C TYR A 90 4.14 0.62 -4.29
N THR A 91 3.13 1.21 -4.96
CA THR A 91 2.73 2.61 -4.75
C THR A 91 2.23 2.83 -3.33
N LEU A 92 1.36 1.96 -2.84
CA LEU A 92 0.83 2.01 -1.47
C LEU A 92 1.95 1.91 -0.44
N LYS A 93 2.85 0.94 -0.60
CA LYS A 93 4.02 0.78 0.26
C LYS A 93 4.89 2.02 0.29
N LYS A 94 5.15 2.62 -0.88
CA LYS A 94 5.93 3.84 -0.99
C LYS A 94 5.27 5.00 -0.24
N ILE A 95 3.96 5.21 -0.44
CA ILE A 95 3.20 6.30 0.22
C ILE A 95 3.26 6.15 1.74
N VAL A 96 3.03 4.96 2.27
CA VAL A 96 3.07 4.73 3.72
C VAL A 96 4.47 5.01 4.27
N MET A 97 5.51 4.49 3.61
CA MET A 97 6.88 4.68 4.06
C MET A 97 7.32 6.15 4.00
N GLU A 98 7.04 6.85 2.91
CA GLU A 98 7.34 8.28 2.79
C GLU A 98 6.58 9.09 3.84
N THR A 99 5.32 8.74 4.13
CA THR A 99 4.53 9.42 5.17
C THR A 99 5.15 9.25 6.55
N PHE A 100 5.54 8.03 6.93
CA PHE A 100 6.16 7.77 8.23
C PHE A 100 7.57 8.35 8.35
N GLU A 101 8.33 8.37 7.26
CA GLU A 101 9.66 8.97 7.25
C GLU A 101 9.60 10.49 7.41
N ASN A 102 8.65 11.14 6.74
CA ASN A 102 8.43 12.58 6.86
C ASN A 102 7.99 13.00 8.27
N ASP A 103 7.21 12.15 8.97
CA ASP A 103 6.80 12.38 10.36
C ASP A 103 7.81 11.85 11.39
N GLY A 104 8.97 11.34 10.97
CA GLY A 104 10.03 10.90 11.88
C GLY A 104 9.73 9.60 12.65
N ARG A 105 8.73 8.82 12.24
CA ARG A 105 8.21 7.64 12.96
C ARG A 105 9.06 6.36 12.83
N ARG A 106 10.31 6.50 12.40
CA ARG A 106 11.23 5.36 12.22
C ARG A 106 11.47 4.56 13.51
N GLN A 107 11.53 5.23 14.66
CA GLN A 107 11.72 4.54 15.95
C GLN A 107 10.47 3.77 16.38
N GLU A 108 9.30 4.33 16.12
CA GLU A 108 8.01 3.71 16.44
C GLU A 108 7.80 2.41 15.66
N ILE A 109 8.14 2.39 14.37
CA ILE A 109 8.09 1.16 13.56
C ILE A 109 8.98 0.06 14.17
N LYS A 110 10.17 0.42 14.69
CA LYS A 110 11.05 -0.56 15.37
C LYS A 110 10.39 -1.11 16.64
N GLN A 111 9.75 -0.24 17.43
CA GLN A 111 9.04 -0.65 18.64
C GLN A 111 7.89 -1.61 18.31
N TRP A 112 7.10 -1.33 17.27
CA TRP A 112 6.06 -2.26 16.81
C TRP A 112 6.63 -3.64 16.45
N TYR A 113 7.82 -3.68 15.84
CA TYR A 113 8.49 -4.93 15.50
C TYR A 113 8.96 -5.68 16.75
N ASP A 114 9.49 -4.97 17.74
CA ASP A 114 9.95 -5.56 18.99
C ASP A 114 8.78 -6.07 19.84
N ASP A 115 7.66 -5.36 19.88
CA ASP A 115 6.45 -5.78 20.57
C ASP A 115 5.78 -6.97 19.89
N ALA A 116 5.71 -6.98 18.55
CA ALA A 116 5.23 -8.13 17.80
C ALA A 116 6.10 -9.38 17.99
N LYS A 117 7.43 -9.22 18.14
CA LYS A 117 8.31 -10.33 18.50
C LYS A 117 8.01 -10.84 19.90
N LYS A 118 7.91 -9.97 20.92
CA LYS A 118 7.61 -10.38 22.31
C LYS A 118 6.30 -11.17 22.41
N ASN A 119 5.26 -10.70 21.72
CA ASN A 119 3.95 -11.35 21.71
C ASN A 119 3.94 -12.71 20.99
N LYS A 120 4.87 -12.96 20.06
CA LYS A 120 4.97 -14.23 19.35
C LYS A 120 5.68 -15.33 20.16
N TYR A 121 6.46 -14.93 21.18
CA TYR A 121 7.22 -15.84 22.04
C TYR A 121 6.75 -15.84 23.51
N SER A 122 5.62 -15.16 23.81
CA SER A 122 4.87 -15.34 25.07
C SER A 122 3.76 -16.35 24.88
#